data_AF-A0A3S9HAN5-F1
#
_entry.id   AF-A0A3S9HAN5-F1
#
_cell.length_a   1.000
_cell.length_b   1.000
_cell.length_c   1.000
_cell.angle_alpha   90.00
_cell.angle_beta   90.00
_cell.angle_gamma   90.00
#
_symmetry.space_group_name_H-M   'P 1'
#
loop_
_entity.id
_entity.type
_entity.pdbx_description
1 polymer ?
#
loop_
_entity_poly.entity_id
_entity_poly.type
_entity_poly.pdbx_seq_one_letter_code
_entity_poly.pdbx_strand_id
1 'polypeptide(L)'
;MRSDNSVYGNIKINGLADHYHTGDEIELSVSVDSKIDNADWSWYTRESDENEWKAVNGLQTEIFSREATRDGLQIKAALVDDKGQVVAESEPVQATIDDHHGNDEETRRIYNGFFYNTEIKDRELSDWEGDWQSVYPYLLSGDLDEVFEEKAAQSDSMTFEEYKEYYAAGYETNVNRITIEDNRFTFFYEDGQESTAEYEYDGYEILEYEKGNRGVRFVYSRVEESEEMPQYIQFSDHLIAPKESSHYHLYWENDRNELLSEVMNWPTYYPNDLDIEGIIRDMLAH
;
A
#
# COMPACT_ATOMS: atom_id res chain seq x y z
N MET A 1 -0.50 -1.77 -54.60
CA MET A 1 -1.30 -1.94 -53.35
C MET A 1 -0.80 -0.88 -52.40
N ARG A 2 -1.66 0.05 -52.01
CA ARG A 2 -1.32 1.15 -51.11
C ARG A 2 -1.19 0.58 -49.70
N SER A 3 -0.08 0.91 -49.06
CA SER A 3 0.14 0.81 -47.62
C SER A 3 -0.94 1.64 -46.90
N ASP A 4 -1.86 0.96 -46.23
CA ASP A 4 -2.78 1.59 -45.30
C ASP A 4 -2.11 1.57 -43.94
N ASN A 5 -1.30 2.59 -43.68
CA ASN A 5 -0.66 2.81 -42.39
C ASN A 5 -1.63 3.69 -41.61
N SER A 6 -2.59 3.07 -40.93
CA SER A 6 -3.53 3.79 -40.08
C SER A 6 -2.76 4.40 -38.91
N VAL A 7 -2.59 5.72 -38.94
CA VAL A 7 -2.01 6.48 -37.83
C VAL A 7 -3.10 6.65 -36.78
N TYR A 8 -3.40 5.58 -36.04
CA TYR A 8 -4.20 5.69 -34.83
C TYR A 8 -3.26 6.08 -33.70
N GLY A 9 -3.56 7.19 -33.02
CA GLY A 9 -2.77 7.66 -31.88
C GLY A 9 -2.76 6.59 -30.79
N ASN A 10 -1.58 6.33 -30.22
CA ASN A 10 -1.46 5.46 -29.06
C ASN A 10 -2.22 6.11 -27.89
N ILE A 11 -3.15 5.36 -27.28
CA ILE A 11 -3.95 5.84 -26.15
C ILE A 11 -3.35 5.26 -24.88
N LYS A 12 -2.98 6.13 -23.94
CA LYS A 12 -2.46 5.74 -22.64
C LYS A 12 -3.44 6.13 -21.54
N ILE A 13 -3.72 5.18 -20.65
CA ILE A 13 -4.42 5.44 -19.38
C ILE A 13 -3.38 5.84 -18.33
N ASN A 14 -3.69 6.86 -17.54
CA ASN A 14 -2.86 7.40 -16.46
C ASN A 14 -3.71 7.53 -15.18
N GLY A 15 -3.06 7.57 -14.01
CA GLY A 15 -3.73 7.75 -12.72
C GLY A 15 -4.20 6.45 -12.05
N LEU A 16 -3.84 5.27 -12.60
CA LEU A 16 -4.08 4.01 -11.92
C LEU A 16 -3.20 3.94 -10.67
N ALA A 17 -3.82 3.81 -9.50
CA ALA A 17 -3.13 3.55 -8.26
C ALA A 17 -2.65 2.09 -8.19
N ASP A 18 -1.65 1.82 -7.34
CA ASP A 18 -1.19 0.47 -7.06
C ASP A 18 -2.34 -0.41 -6.51
N HIS A 19 -3.02 0.09 -5.48
CA HIS A 19 -4.27 -0.45 -4.96
C HIS A 19 -5.28 0.64 -4.58
N TYR A 20 -6.50 0.18 -4.37
CA TYR A 20 -7.63 0.94 -3.83
C TYR A 20 -8.22 0.19 -2.63
N HIS A 21 -8.87 0.91 -1.73
CA HIS A 21 -9.80 0.35 -0.75
C HIS A 21 -11.22 0.32 -1.32
N THR A 22 -12.07 -0.58 -0.83
CA THR A 22 -13.47 -0.61 -1.22
C THR A 22 -14.15 0.71 -0.88
N GLY A 23 -14.71 1.38 -1.89
CA GLY A 23 -15.33 2.70 -1.75
C GLY A 23 -14.48 3.86 -2.25
N ASP A 24 -13.19 3.64 -2.51
CA ASP A 24 -12.32 4.66 -3.09
C ASP A 24 -12.79 5.09 -4.48
N GLU A 25 -12.47 6.32 -4.87
CA GLU A 25 -12.71 6.78 -6.24
C GLU A 25 -11.54 6.37 -7.15
N ILE A 26 -11.84 5.54 -8.15
CA ILE A 26 -10.93 5.23 -9.26
C ILE A 26 -11.03 6.38 -10.25
N GLU A 27 -10.11 7.34 -10.17
CA GLU A 27 -9.97 8.42 -11.15
C GLU A 27 -8.84 8.13 -12.15
N LEU A 28 -9.18 7.99 -13.42
CA LEU A 28 -8.22 7.76 -14.50
C LEU A 28 -8.35 8.85 -15.56
N SER A 29 -7.24 9.18 -16.21
CA SER A 29 -7.20 10.07 -17.37
C SER A 29 -6.60 9.39 -18.59
N VAL A 30 -7.03 9.80 -19.78
CA VAL A 30 -6.44 9.33 -21.04
C VAL A 30 -5.66 10.42 -21.74
N SER A 31 -4.52 10.02 -22.32
CA SER A 31 -3.73 10.84 -23.22
C SER A 31 -3.57 10.14 -24.57
N VAL A 32 -3.53 10.92 -25.64
CA VAL A 32 -3.37 10.42 -27.01
C VAL A 32 -2.25 11.15 -27.73
N ASP A 33 -1.33 10.40 -28.34
CA ASP A 33 -0.12 10.95 -28.99
C ASP A 33 -0.44 11.74 -30.27
N SER A 34 -1.62 11.55 -30.85
CA SER A 34 -2.03 12.23 -32.06
C SER A 34 -3.53 12.44 -32.06
N LYS A 35 -3.93 13.70 -32.29
CA LYS A 35 -5.34 14.07 -32.33
C LYS A 35 -6.06 13.28 -33.42
N ILE A 36 -7.15 12.62 -33.02
CA ILE A 36 -8.10 11.99 -33.94
C ILE A 36 -9.31 12.92 -34.03
N ASP A 37 -9.51 13.55 -35.18
CA ASP A 37 -10.68 14.38 -35.42
C ASP A 37 -11.92 13.49 -35.66
N ASN A 38 -13.09 13.96 -35.19
CA ASN A 38 -14.40 13.30 -35.35
C ASN A 38 -14.53 11.94 -34.63
N ALA A 39 -13.94 11.82 -33.44
CA ALA A 39 -14.19 10.71 -32.53
C ALA A 39 -14.41 11.23 -31.11
N ASP A 40 -15.32 10.58 -30.39
CA ASP A 40 -15.63 10.85 -28.99
C ASP A 40 -15.07 9.75 -28.09
N TRP A 41 -14.75 10.10 -26.85
CA TRP A 41 -14.27 9.12 -25.87
C TRP A 41 -15.41 8.19 -25.43
N SER A 42 -15.05 6.94 -25.18
CA SER A 42 -15.92 5.96 -24.55
C SER A 42 -15.08 5.05 -23.68
N TRP A 43 -15.55 4.83 -22.45
CA TRP A 43 -14.91 3.92 -21.50
C TRP A 43 -15.64 2.58 -21.48
N TYR A 44 -14.88 1.52 -21.29
CA TYR A 44 -15.38 0.15 -21.23
C TYR A 44 -14.83 -0.54 -20.01
N THR A 45 -15.65 -1.37 -19.37
CA THR A 45 -15.22 -2.24 -18.27
C THR A 45 -15.61 -3.68 -18.51
N ARG A 46 -14.85 -4.61 -17.95
CA ARG A 46 -15.24 -6.02 -17.82
C ARG A 46 -14.74 -6.60 -16.50
N GLU A 47 -15.44 -7.62 -16.05
CA GLU A 47 -15.25 -8.23 -14.73
C GLU A 47 -14.12 -9.27 -14.71
N SER A 48 -13.78 -9.83 -15.87
CA SER A 48 -12.69 -10.78 -16.09
C SER A 48 -12.48 -10.95 -17.60
N ASP A 49 -11.43 -11.69 -17.97
CA ASP A 49 -11.16 -12.05 -19.37
C ASP A 49 -12.27 -12.88 -20.03
N GLU A 50 -13.11 -13.56 -19.23
CA GLU A 50 -14.24 -14.36 -19.71
C GLU A 50 -15.47 -13.50 -20.04
N ASN A 51 -15.50 -12.24 -19.58
CA ASN A 51 -16.64 -11.34 -19.76
C ASN A 51 -16.45 -10.43 -20.98
N GLU A 52 -17.55 -10.13 -21.66
CA GLU A 52 -17.58 -9.13 -22.71
C GLU A 52 -17.39 -7.71 -22.14
N TRP A 53 -16.72 -6.85 -22.91
CA TRP A 53 -16.58 -5.43 -22.61
C TRP A 53 -17.94 -4.74 -22.62
N LYS A 54 -18.25 -4.04 -21.52
CA LYS A 54 -19.47 -3.23 -21.38
C LYS A 54 -19.11 -1.76 -21.42
N ALA A 55 -19.77 -0.99 -22.28
CA ALA A 55 -19.60 0.46 -22.32
C ALA A 55 -20.13 1.09 -21.02
N VAL A 56 -19.39 2.05 -20.48
CA VAL A 56 -19.82 2.84 -19.32
C VAL A 56 -20.63 4.03 -19.81
N ASN A 57 -21.95 3.91 -19.70
CA ASN A 57 -22.87 4.93 -20.18
C ASN A 57 -22.64 6.27 -19.45
N GLY A 58 -22.51 7.36 -20.22
CA GLY A 58 -22.40 8.72 -19.69
C GLY A 58 -20.98 9.22 -19.46
N LEU A 59 -19.95 8.37 -19.55
CA LEU A 59 -18.54 8.78 -19.50
C LEU A 59 -17.97 8.91 -20.91
N GLN A 60 -18.02 10.14 -21.44
CA GLN A 60 -17.54 10.50 -22.79
C GLN A 60 -16.43 11.56 -22.76
N THR A 61 -15.79 11.73 -21.60
CA THR A 61 -14.67 12.66 -21.41
C THR A 61 -13.35 11.90 -21.38
N GLU A 62 -12.26 12.63 -21.34
CA GLU A 62 -10.91 12.10 -21.10
C GLU A 62 -10.73 11.53 -19.69
N ILE A 63 -11.76 11.60 -18.84
CA ILE A 63 -11.72 11.21 -17.43
C ILE A 63 -12.69 10.05 -17.20
N PHE A 64 -12.21 9.04 -16.49
CA PHE A 64 -13.01 8.00 -15.90
C PHE A 64 -13.02 8.22 -14.40
N SER A 65 -14.20 8.27 -13.79
CA SER A 65 -14.34 8.25 -12.32
C SER A 65 -15.44 7.28 -11.94
N ARG A 66 -15.11 6.31 -11.08
CA ARG A 66 -16.05 5.35 -10.49
C ARG A 66 -15.55 4.85 -9.15
N GLU A 67 -16.48 4.52 -8.27
CA GLU A 67 -16.20 3.85 -7.00
C GLU A 67 -15.61 2.44 -7.20
N ALA A 68 -14.53 2.15 -6.49
CA ALA A 68 -13.88 0.84 -6.37
C ALA A 68 -14.81 -0.12 -5.62
N THR A 69 -15.51 -0.96 -6.38
CA THR A 69 -16.54 -1.88 -5.84
C THR A 69 -16.23 -3.34 -6.14
N ARG A 70 -15.19 -3.60 -6.94
CA ARG A 70 -14.82 -4.94 -7.37
C ARG A 70 -13.32 -5.03 -7.65
N ASP A 71 -12.69 -5.95 -6.95
CA ASP A 71 -11.31 -6.33 -7.23
C ASP A 71 -11.15 -6.93 -8.64
N GLY A 72 -10.06 -6.54 -9.30
CA GLY A 72 -9.71 -6.97 -10.64
C GLY A 72 -10.57 -6.40 -11.77
N LEU A 73 -11.28 -5.30 -11.53
CA LEU A 73 -12.06 -4.64 -12.59
C LEU A 73 -11.12 -4.16 -13.71
N GLN A 74 -11.32 -4.68 -14.91
CA GLN A 74 -10.55 -4.26 -16.08
C GLN A 74 -11.23 -3.08 -16.76
N ILE A 75 -10.45 -2.06 -17.11
CA ILE A 75 -10.91 -0.78 -17.66
C ILE A 75 -10.10 -0.48 -18.93
N LYS A 76 -10.77 -0.06 -20.00
CA LYS A 76 -10.10 0.49 -21.19
C LYS A 76 -10.82 1.71 -21.73
N ALA A 77 -10.09 2.55 -22.43
CA ALA A 77 -10.63 3.69 -23.16
C ALA A 77 -10.61 3.41 -24.65
N ALA A 78 -11.60 3.95 -25.36
CA ALA A 78 -11.63 3.91 -26.82
C ALA A 78 -12.14 5.25 -27.39
N LEU A 79 -11.67 5.55 -28.59
CA LEU A 79 -12.22 6.61 -29.43
C LEU A 79 -13.22 5.99 -30.41
N VAL A 80 -14.41 6.56 -30.44
CA VAL A 80 -15.56 6.06 -31.22
C VAL A 80 -15.99 7.12 -32.22
N ASP A 81 -16.09 6.74 -33.50
CA ASP A 81 -16.49 7.66 -34.57
C ASP A 81 -18.01 7.95 -34.58
N ASP A 82 -18.43 8.82 -35.51
CA ASP A 82 -19.83 9.22 -35.71
C ASP A 82 -20.79 8.07 -36.08
N LYS A 83 -20.26 6.90 -36.44
CA LYS A 83 -21.03 5.68 -36.76
C LYS A 83 -21.03 4.68 -35.61
N GLY A 84 -20.39 5.00 -34.48
CA GLY A 84 -20.26 4.10 -33.36
C GLY A 84 -19.15 3.05 -33.53
N GLN A 85 -18.23 3.24 -34.47
CA GLN A 85 -17.10 2.34 -34.68
C GLN A 85 -15.91 2.75 -33.81
N VAL A 86 -15.34 1.80 -33.07
CA VAL A 86 -14.07 2.01 -32.36
C VAL A 86 -12.96 2.20 -33.40
N VAL A 87 -12.31 3.37 -33.36
CA VAL A 87 -11.21 3.73 -34.25
C VAL A 87 -9.85 3.61 -33.58
N ALA A 88 -9.79 3.70 -32.26
CA ALA A 88 -8.58 3.46 -31.47
C ALA A 88 -8.98 3.03 -30.05
N GLU A 89 -8.15 2.20 -29.40
CA GLU A 89 -8.35 1.77 -28.01
C GLU A 89 -7.02 1.73 -27.25
N SER A 90 -7.09 1.89 -25.94
CA SER A 90 -5.95 1.70 -25.03
C SER A 90 -5.73 0.21 -24.75
N GLU A 91 -4.53 -0.13 -24.29
CA GLU A 91 -4.37 -1.35 -23.50
C GLU A 91 -5.26 -1.25 -22.24
N PRO A 92 -5.83 -2.37 -21.76
CA PRO A 92 -6.61 -2.36 -20.55
C PRO A 92 -5.73 -2.21 -19.32
N VAL A 93 -6.23 -1.48 -18.33
CA VAL A 93 -5.70 -1.48 -16.97
C VAL A 93 -6.60 -2.30 -16.07
N GLN A 94 -6.08 -2.73 -14.92
CA GLN A 94 -6.83 -3.48 -13.92
C GLN A 94 -6.74 -2.74 -12.59
N ALA A 95 -7.88 -2.40 -12.01
CA ALA A 95 -7.94 -1.88 -10.66
C ALA A 95 -7.87 -3.03 -9.66
N THR A 96 -6.92 -2.95 -8.73
CA THR A 96 -6.74 -3.89 -7.62
C THR A 96 -7.36 -3.30 -6.36
N ILE A 97 -8.14 -4.09 -5.63
CA ILE A 97 -8.66 -3.69 -4.32
C ILE A 97 -7.95 -4.52 -3.23
N ASP A 98 -7.31 -3.84 -2.27
CA ASP A 98 -6.70 -4.48 -1.10
C ASP A 98 -7.26 -3.87 0.19
N ASP A 99 -8.34 -4.46 0.72
CA ASP A 99 -8.89 -4.08 2.02
C ASP A 99 -8.19 -4.86 3.15
N HIS A 100 -6.89 -4.64 3.35
CA HIS A 100 -6.11 -5.34 4.37
C HIS A 100 -6.59 -5.06 5.80
N HIS A 101 -7.32 -3.97 6.04
CA HIS A 101 -8.04 -3.69 7.29
C HIS A 101 -9.39 -4.43 7.43
N GLY A 102 -9.83 -5.12 6.38
CA GLY A 102 -10.95 -6.04 6.41
C GLY A 102 -12.31 -5.48 5.99
N ASN A 103 -13.03 -6.28 5.20
CA ASN A 103 -14.40 -6.01 4.78
C ASN A 103 -15.48 -6.82 5.50
N ASP A 104 -15.08 -7.86 6.22
CA ASP A 104 -15.94 -8.69 7.04
C ASP A 104 -15.72 -8.40 8.55
N GLU A 105 -16.57 -8.97 9.40
CA GLU A 105 -16.52 -8.74 10.86
C GLU A 105 -15.24 -9.32 11.49
N GLU A 106 -14.76 -10.45 10.98
CA GLU A 106 -13.60 -11.15 11.51
C GLU A 106 -12.30 -10.41 11.19
N THR A 107 -12.10 -9.99 9.95
CA THR A 107 -10.89 -9.25 9.58
C THR A 107 -10.83 -7.90 10.32
N ARG A 108 -11.95 -7.18 10.42
CA ARG A 108 -12.00 -5.90 11.15
C ARG A 108 -11.71 -6.05 12.63
N ARG A 109 -12.27 -7.06 13.32
CA ARG A 109 -11.96 -7.24 14.75
C ARG A 109 -10.49 -7.56 14.97
N ILE A 110 -9.88 -8.38 14.10
CA ILE A 110 -8.46 -8.76 14.18
C ILE A 110 -7.59 -7.52 13.98
N TYR A 111 -7.86 -6.75 12.92
CA TYR A 111 -7.17 -5.50 12.60
C TYR A 111 -7.22 -4.49 13.77
N ASN A 112 -8.36 -4.40 14.44
CA ASN A 112 -8.56 -3.57 15.64
C ASN A 112 -7.98 -4.16 16.94
N GLY A 113 -7.29 -5.30 16.87
CA GLY A 113 -6.62 -5.92 18.02
C GLY A 113 -7.53 -6.79 18.90
N PHE A 114 -8.64 -7.31 18.37
CA PHE A 114 -9.60 -8.16 19.06
C PHE A 114 -9.65 -9.58 18.43
N PHE A 115 -8.77 -10.46 18.90
CA PHE A 115 -8.62 -11.83 18.38
C PHE A 115 -8.49 -12.90 19.47
N TYR A 116 -8.81 -14.16 19.19
CA TYR A 116 -8.57 -15.26 20.12
C TYR A 116 -7.14 -15.79 19.94
N ASN A 117 -6.50 -16.22 21.03
CA ASN A 117 -5.14 -16.78 20.95
C ASN A 117 -5.05 -18.01 20.04
N THR A 118 -6.16 -18.72 19.82
CA THR A 118 -6.25 -19.88 18.92
C THR A 118 -6.18 -19.51 17.44
N GLU A 119 -6.34 -18.24 17.11
CA GLU A 119 -6.32 -17.70 15.73
C GLU A 119 -4.92 -17.28 15.31
N ILE A 120 -4.02 -17.09 16.28
CA ILE A 120 -2.64 -16.71 16.02
C ILE A 120 -1.89 -17.90 15.43
N LYS A 121 -1.11 -17.63 14.40
CA LYS A 121 -0.24 -18.60 13.74
C LYS A 121 1.14 -17.99 13.57
N ASP A 122 2.16 -18.85 13.62
CA ASP A 122 3.51 -18.47 13.22
C ASP A 122 3.52 -17.97 11.77
N ARG A 123 4.45 -17.05 11.49
CA ARG A 123 4.64 -16.43 10.17
C ARG A 123 6.09 -16.58 9.75
N GLU A 124 6.30 -16.80 8.46
CA GLU A 124 7.62 -16.88 7.85
C GLU A 124 8.05 -15.50 7.37
N LEU A 125 9.36 -15.25 7.29
CA LEU A 125 9.88 -13.94 6.87
C LEU A 125 9.45 -13.54 5.45
N SER A 126 9.08 -14.52 4.62
CA SER A 126 8.51 -14.33 3.29
C SER A 126 7.20 -13.53 3.28
N ASP A 127 6.47 -13.46 4.40
CA ASP A 127 5.28 -12.59 4.51
C ASP A 127 5.64 -11.09 4.40
N TRP A 128 6.92 -10.74 4.56
CA TRP A 128 7.45 -9.37 4.43
C TRP A 128 8.54 -9.25 3.35
N GLU A 129 8.74 -10.28 2.52
CA GLU A 129 9.68 -10.18 1.40
C GLU A 129 9.30 -9.02 0.48
N GLY A 130 10.29 -8.23 0.06
CA GLY A 130 10.05 -7.05 -0.74
C GLY A 130 11.06 -5.93 -0.53
N ASP A 131 10.73 -4.80 -1.13
CA ASP A 131 11.49 -3.56 -1.06
C ASP A 131 10.61 -2.48 -0.44
N TRP A 132 11.10 -1.84 0.61
CA TRP A 132 10.26 -1.06 1.52
C TRP A 132 10.86 0.32 1.79
N GLN A 133 10.03 1.36 1.79
CA GLN A 133 10.39 2.75 2.07
C GLN A 133 9.82 3.22 3.41
N SER A 134 10.61 3.97 4.18
CA SER A 134 10.16 4.63 5.41
C SER A 134 9.21 5.79 5.10
N VAL A 135 8.18 5.96 5.91
CA VAL A 135 7.26 7.12 5.81
C VAL A 135 7.78 8.38 6.50
N TYR A 136 8.87 8.27 7.28
CA TYR A 136 9.40 9.39 8.06
C TYR A 136 9.83 10.60 7.20
N PRO A 137 10.50 10.44 6.04
CA PRO A 137 10.82 11.56 5.17
C PRO A 137 9.58 12.35 4.71
N TYR A 138 8.46 11.68 4.45
CA TYR A 138 7.20 12.32 4.05
C TYR A 138 6.52 13.08 5.20
N LEU A 139 6.70 12.60 6.45
CA LEU A 139 6.29 13.37 7.63
C LEU A 139 7.11 14.66 7.74
N LEU A 140 8.43 14.58 7.55
CA LEU A 140 9.34 15.73 7.68
C LEU A 140 9.14 16.78 6.58
N SER A 141 8.82 16.37 5.36
CA SER A 141 8.50 17.28 4.25
C SER A 141 7.14 17.97 4.41
N GLY A 142 6.24 17.38 5.22
CA GLY A 142 4.86 17.82 5.38
C GLY A 142 3.89 17.19 4.38
N ASP A 143 4.32 16.21 3.58
CA ASP A 143 3.47 15.54 2.61
C ASP A 143 2.34 14.74 3.30
N LEU A 144 2.56 14.28 4.54
CA LEU A 144 1.53 13.59 5.34
C LEU A 144 0.60 14.52 6.13
N ASP A 145 0.71 15.84 5.98
CA ASP A 145 -0.07 16.79 6.79
C ASP A 145 -1.59 16.58 6.61
N GLU A 146 -2.05 16.27 5.40
CA GLU A 146 -3.48 16.03 5.15
C GLU A 146 -4.03 14.82 5.92
N VAL A 147 -3.20 13.79 6.15
CA VAL A 147 -3.58 12.62 6.97
C VAL A 147 -3.84 13.06 8.42
N PHE A 148 -2.97 13.90 8.97
CA PHE A 148 -3.10 14.37 10.35
C PHE A 148 -4.23 15.38 10.51
N GLU A 149 -4.50 16.21 9.49
CA GLU A 149 -5.65 17.11 9.46
C GLU A 149 -6.96 16.32 9.49
N GLU A 150 -7.08 15.28 8.67
CA GLU A 150 -8.27 14.43 8.61
C GLU A 150 -8.46 13.65 9.92
N LYS A 151 -7.41 13.06 10.47
CA LYS A 151 -7.47 12.39 11.79
C LYS A 151 -7.90 13.35 12.89
N ALA A 152 -7.42 14.60 12.89
CA ALA A 152 -7.86 15.63 13.83
C ALA A 152 -9.32 16.05 13.61
N ALA A 153 -9.78 16.13 12.36
CA ALA A 153 -11.17 16.48 12.05
C ALA A 153 -12.18 15.41 12.51
N GLN A 154 -11.76 14.14 12.54
CA GLN A 154 -12.56 13.00 12.99
C GLN A 154 -12.39 12.66 14.48
N SER A 155 -11.51 13.36 15.20
CA SER A 155 -11.13 13.04 16.58
C SER A 155 -11.46 14.18 17.54
N ASP A 156 -12.09 13.84 18.67
CA ASP A 156 -12.27 14.78 19.78
C ASP A 156 -11.08 14.78 20.75
N SER A 157 -10.04 13.97 20.51
CA SER A 157 -8.97 13.74 21.50
C SER A 157 -7.65 14.44 21.21
N MET A 158 -7.31 14.67 19.94
CA MET A 158 -6.01 15.23 19.55
C MET A 158 -6.19 16.23 18.41
N THR A 159 -5.45 17.32 18.47
CA THR A 159 -5.32 18.32 17.40
C THR A 159 -4.35 17.86 16.31
N PHE A 160 -4.33 18.57 15.18
CA PHE A 160 -3.36 18.34 14.09
C PHE A 160 -1.91 18.29 14.61
N GLU A 161 -1.50 19.28 15.41
CA GLU A 161 -0.12 19.37 15.94
C GLU A 161 0.19 18.20 16.88
N GLU A 162 -0.78 17.78 17.71
CA GLU A 162 -0.61 16.62 18.61
C GLU A 162 -0.52 15.31 17.84
N TYR A 163 -1.29 15.14 16.76
CA TYR A 163 -1.15 13.99 15.86
C TYR A 163 0.21 14.00 15.18
N LYS A 164 0.63 15.14 14.63
CA LYS A 164 1.93 15.28 13.96
C LYS A 164 3.09 14.98 14.91
N GLU A 165 3.05 15.46 16.16
CA GLU A 165 4.06 15.15 17.18
C GLU A 165 4.06 13.66 17.57
N TYR A 166 2.87 13.06 17.75
CA TYR A 166 2.73 11.64 18.05
C TYR A 166 3.31 10.75 16.94
N TYR A 167 2.95 11.02 15.68
CA TYR A 167 3.48 10.27 14.53
C TYR A 167 4.95 10.59 14.25
N ALA A 168 5.45 11.78 14.58
CA ALA A 168 6.88 12.10 14.47
C ALA A 168 7.71 11.20 15.40
N ALA A 169 7.31 11.06 16.66
CA ALA A 169 7.96 10.16 17.60
C ALA A 169 7.84 8.68 17.17
N GLY A 170 6.68 8.30 16.62
CA GLY A 170 6.43 6.97 16.09
C GLY A 170 7.33 6.63 14.90
N TYR A 171 7.37 7.48 13.88
CA TYR A 171 8.04 7.17 12.62
C TYR A 171 9.54 7.43 12.60
N GLU A 172 10.08 8.20 13.57
CA GLU A 172 11.47 8.59 13.59
C GLU A 172 12.43 7.40 13.39
N THR A 173 13.24 7.49 12.34
CA THR A 173 14.28 6.52 12.02
C THR A 173 15.31 7.15 11.08
N ASN A 174 16.53 6.61 11.07
CA ASN A 174 17.55 6.91 10.06
C ASN A 174 17.67 5.81 8.98
N VAL A 175 16.84 4.76 9.04
CA VAL A 175 16.75 3.69 8.04
C VAL A 175 15.65 4.07 7.05
N ASN A 176 16.05 4.54 5.87
CA ASN A 176 15.11 5.08 4.88
C ASN A 176 14.48 4.00 4.01
N ARG A 177 15.19 2.88 3.84
CA ARG A 177 14.76 1.78 2.99
C ARG A 177 15.21 0.45 3.57
N ILE A 178 14.41 -0.59 3.39
CA ILE A 178 14.70 -1.95 3.80
C ILE A 178 14.39 -2.87 2.64
N THR A 179 15.29 -3.81 2.33
CA THR A 179 14.97 -4.94 1.45
C THR A 179 14.99 -6.23 2.25
N ILE A 180 14.02 -7.10 2.00
CA ILE A 180 13.88 -8.42 2.60
C ILE A 180 13.83 -9.44 1.48
N GLU A 181 14.82 -10.32 1.39
CA GLU A 181 14.93 -11.37 0.36
C GLU A 181 15.72 -12.56 0.93
N ASP A 182 15.27 -13.79 0.71
CA ASP A 182 16.00 -15.02 1.09
C ASP A 182 16.43 -15.03 2.58
N ASN A 183 15.51 -14.66 3.48
CA ASN A 183 15.74 -14.49 4.92
C ASN A 183 16.76 -13.42 5.34
N ARG A 184 17.11 -12.50 4.44
CA ARG A 184 18.09 -11.45 4.68
C ARG A 184 17.42 -10.09 4.73
N PHE A 185 17.77 -9.31 5.75
CA PHE A 185 17.48 -7.88 5.79
C PHE A 185 18.67 -7.11 5.26
N THR A 186 18.40 -6.06 4.50
CA THR A 186 19.38 -5.00 4.23
C THR A 186 18.77 -3.66 4.60
N PHE A 187 19.40 -2.95 5.54
CA PHE A 187 19.02 -1.61 5.96
C PHE A 187 19.84 -0.60 5.17
N PHE A 188 19.17 0.38 4.58
CA PHE A 188 19.78 1.51 3.89
C PHE A 188 19.59 2.78 4.71
N TYR A 189 20.69 3.35 5.18
CA TYR A 189 20.69 4.50 6.07
C TYR A 189 20.70 5.83 5.30
N GLU A 190 20.25 6.90 5.94
CA GLU A 190 20.22 8.25 5.37
C GLU A 190 21.60 8.75 4.91
N ASP A 191 22.68 8.34 5.59
CA ASP A 191 24.05 8.72 5.24
C ASP A 191 24.66 7.91 4.08
N GLY A 192 23.87 7.00 3.50
CA GLY A 192 24.26 6.13 2.39
C GLY A 192 25.00 4.87 2.79
N GLN A 193 25.13 4.57 4.10
CA GLN A 193 25.61 3.28 4.57
C GLN A 193 24.53 2.20 4.36
N GLU A 194 24.98 0.94 4.29
CA GLU A 194 24.12 -0.23 4.27
C GLU A 194 24.64 -1.28 5.24
N SER A 195 23.72 -1.97 5.91
CA SER A 195 24.02 -3.10 6.80
C SER A 195 23.13 -4.27 6.44
N THR A 196 23.66 -5.49 6.50
CA THR A 196 22.92 -6.69 6.10
C THR A 196 23.16 -7.86 7.04
N ALA A 197 22.15 -8.70 7.27
CA ALA A 197 22.30 -9.95 8.00
C ALA A 197 21.13 -10.92 7.71
N GLU A 198 21.39 -12.22 7.92
CA GLU A 198 20.37 -13.27 7.92
C GLU A 198 19.65 -13.34 9.27
N TYR A 199 18.35 -13.60 9.22
CA TYR A 199 17.51 -13.75 10.40
C TYR A 199 16.70 -15.05 10.34
N GLU A 200 16.48 -15.65 11.50
CA GLU A 200 15.60 -16.79 11.69
C GLU A 200 14.46 -16.45 12.64
N TYR A 201 13.31 -17.08 12.43
CA TYR A 201 12.12 -16.85 13.23
C TYR A 201 12.34 -17.26 14.71
N ASP A 202 12.06 -16.34 15.64
CA ASP A 202 12.18 -16.49 17.10
C ASP A 202 10.79 -16.43 17.80
N GLY A 203 9.75 -16.86 17.09
CA GLY A 203 8.40 -16.92 17.62
C GLY A 203 7.65 -15.59 17.58
N TYR A 204 6.51 -15.55 18.28
CA TYR A 204 5.70 -14.35 18.42
C TYR A 204 5.43 -14.03 19.88
N GLU A 205 5.11 -12.76 20.15
CA GLU A 205 4.68 -12.25 21.45
C GLU A 205 3.34 -11.53 21.31
N ILE A 206 2.50 -11.63 22.34
CA ILE A 206 1.21 -10.92 22.40
C ILE A 206 1.37 -9.75 23.35
N LEU A 207 1.18 -8.53 22.84
CA LEU A 207 1.17 -7.34 23.67
C LEU A 207 -0.27 -6.93 23.98
N GLU A 208 -0.51 -6.56 25.24
CA GLU A 208 -1.77 -6.01 25.71
C GLU A 208 -1.62 -4.51 25.94
N TYR A 209 -2.48 -3.72 25.31
CA TYR A 209 -2.44 -2.26 25.41
C TYR A 209 -3.46 -1.75 26.44
N GLU A 210 -3.22 -0.56 27.00
CA GLU A 210 -4.07 0.01 28.06
C GLU A 210 -5.54 0.17 27.65
N LYS A 211 -5.80 0.39 26.36
CA LYS A 211 -7.15 0.52 25.79
C LYS A 211 -7.88 -0.83 25.64
N GLY A 212 -7.22 -1.94 25.98
CA GLY A 212 -7.78 -3.30 25.96
C GLY A 212 -7.66 -4.02 24.61
N ASN A 213 -7.22 -3.34 23.56
CA ASN A 213 -6.80 -3.98 22.31
C ASN A 213 -5.43 -4.66 22.50
N ARG A 214 -5.12 -5.60 21.60
CA ARG A 214 -3.87 -6.37 21.62
C ARG A 214 -3.20 -6.33 20.26
N GLY A 215 -1.89 -6.58 20.23
CA GLY A 215 -1.11 -6.75 19.02
C GLY A 215 -0.30 -8.03 19.08
N VAL A 216 0.02 -8.60 17.92
CA VAL A 216 0.97 -9.71 17.80
C VAL A 216 2.27 -9.13 17.25
N ARG A 217 3.38 -9.50 17.88
CA ARG A 217 4.74 -9.11 17.51
C ARG A 217 5.44 -10.36 17.00
N PHE A 218 5.85 -10.39 15.74
CA PHE A 218 6.60 -11.51 15.15
C PHE A 218 8.09 -11.22 15.24
N VAL A 219 8.84 -12.04 15.97
CA VAL A 219 10.24 -11.79 16.32
C VAL A 219 11.15 -12.65 15.45
N TYR A 220 12.24 -12.05 15.00
CA TYR A 220 13.29 -12.69 14.24
C TYR A 220 14.64 -12.40 14.91
N SER A 221 15.47 -13.42 15.04
CA SER A 221 16.80 -13.31 15.65
C SER A 221 17.88 -13.48 14.58
N ARG A 222 18.93 -12.68 14.67
CA ARG A 222 20.02 -12.72 13.69
C ARG A 222 20.84 -14.01 13.85
N VAL A 223 21.10 -14.69 12.73
CA VAL A 223 21.82 -15.98 12.68
C VAL A 223 23.33 -15.80 12.80
N GLU A 224 23.88 -14.73 12.20
CA GLU A 224 25.31 -14.48 12.13
C GLU A 224 25.79 -13.54 13.25
N GLU A 225 27.04 -13.71 13.68
CA GLU A 225 27.73 -12.70 14.50
C GLU A 225 28.04 -11.48 13.62
N SER A 226 27.23 -10.46 13.75
CA SER A 226 27.46 -9.13 13.21
C SER A 226 27.34 -8.11 14.36
N GLU A 227 28.09 -7.03 14.36
CA GLU A 227 27.84 -5.91 15.30
C GLU A 227 27.14 -4.75 14.58
N GLU A 228 26.92 -4.88 13.27
CA GLU A 228 26.39 -3.82 12.39
C GLU A 228 24.87 -3.87 12.24
N MET A 229 24.27 -5.03 12.56
CA MET A 229 22.82 -5.25 12.55
C MET A 229 22.30 -5.48 13.99
N PRO A 230 21.01 -5.29 14.27
CA PRO A 230 20.41 -5.59 15.57
C PRO A 230 20.32 -7.11 15.81
N GLN A 231 20.45 -7.57 17.06
CA GLN A 231 20.30 -9.00 17.37
C GLN A 231 18.86 -9.50 17.14
N TYR A 232 17.87 -8.66 17.40
CA TYR A 232 16.46 -8.99 17.24
C TYR A 232 15.75 -7.93 16.42
N ILE A 233 14.87 -8.39 15.52
CA ILE A 233 13.95 -7.57 14.74
C ILE A 233 12.54 -8.07 15.03
N GLN A 234 11.57 -7.16 15.08
CA GLN A 234 10.19 -7.50 15.35
C GLN A 234 9.23 -6.73 14.44
N PHE A 235 8.30 -7.45 13.82
CA PHE A 235 7.23 -6.88 13.01
C PHE A 235 5.92 -6.73 13.80
N SER A 236 5.16 -5.70 13.44
CA SER A 236 3.75 -5.51 13.77
C SER A 236 3.05 -4.89 12.56
N ASP A 237 2.09 -5.59 11.97
CA ASP A 237 1.40 -5.18 10.72
C ASP A 237 -0.11 -5.44 10.76
N HIS A 238 -0.67 -5.51 11.97
CA HIS A 238 -2.10 -5.78 12.22
C HIS A 238 -2.60 -7.18 11.82
N LEU A 239 -1.74 -8.04 11.26
CA LEU A 239 -2.03 -9.44 10.96
C LEU A 239 -1.59 -10.34 12.11
N ILE A 240 -2.21 -11.53 12.21
CA ILE A 240 -1.94 -12.49 13.28
C ILE A 240 -1.65 -13.91 12.77
N ALA A 241 -1.68 -14.11 11.45
CA ALA A 241 -1.50 -15.39 10.79
C ALA A 241 -0.92 -15.17 9.38
N PRO A 242 -0.38 -16.23 8.72
CA PRO A 242 0.27 -16.11 7.41
C PRO A 242 -0.54 -15.34 6.37
N LYS A 243 0.01 -14.21 5.96
CA LYS A 243 -0.47 -13.33 4.90
C LYS A 243 0.64 -12.32 4.60
N GLU A 244 0.79 -12.00 3.32
CA GLU A 244 1.67 -10.92 2.87
C GLU A 244 1.27 -9.58 3.50
N SER A 245 2.28 -8.82 3.92
CA SER A 245 2.11 -7.53 4.57
C SER A 245 1.85 -6.43 3.55
N SER A 246 0.91 -5.52 3.82
CA SER A 246 0.69 -4.32 2.98
C SER A 246 1.52 -3.12 3.47
N HIS A 247 1.77 -3.05 4.78
CA HIS A 247 2.71 -2.13 5.43
C HIS A 247 3.07 -2.73 6.81
N TYR A 248 4.16 -2.28 7.43
CA TYR A 248 4.50 -2.74 8.78
C TYR A 248 5.18 -1.69 9.64
N HIS A 249 5.07 -1.88 10.96
CA HIS A 249 5.94 -1.28 11.96
C HIS A 249 7.09 -2.24 12.27
N LEU A 250 8.31 -1.70 12.32
CA LEU A 250 9.52 -2.47 12.60
C LEU A 250 10.19 -1.95 13.86
N TYR A 251 10.54 -2.86 14.75
CA TYR A 251 11.29 -2.59 15.97
C TYR A 251 12.57 -3.42 15.91
N TRP A 252 13.67 -2.91 16.45
CA TRP A 252 14.92 -3.66 16.48
C TRP A 252 15.82 -3.27 17.64
N GLU A 253 16.40 -4.27 18.31
CA GLU A 253 17.24 -4.08 19.48
C GLU A 253 18.26 -5.22 19.63
N ASN A 254 19.26 -5.02 20.50
CA ASN A 254 20.19 -6.08 20.88
C ASN A 254 19.73 -6.91 22.09
N ASP A 255 18.78 -6.39 22.88
CA ASP A 255 18.13 -7.11 23.98
C ASP A 255 16.65 -7.35 23.68
N ARG A 256 16.18 -8.58 23.89
CA ARG A 256 14.81 -8.97 23.57
C ARG A 256 13.77 -8.34 24.50
N ASN A 257 14.12 -8.04 25.76
CA ASN A 257 13.18 -7.39 26.67
C ASN A 257 13.04 -5.90 26.32
N GLU A 258 14.14 -5.24 25.94
CA GLU A 258 14.12 -3.86 25.43
C GLU A 258 13.22 -3.77 24.20
N LEU A 259 13.38 -4.68 23.22
CA LEU A 259 12.55 -4.79 22.02
C LEU A 259 11.04 -4.86 22.31
N LEU A 260 10.66 -5.65 23.31
CA LEU A 260 9.25 -5.86 23.68
C LEU A 260 8.68 -4.72 24.52
N SER A 261 9.55 -3.96 25.19
CA SER A 261 9.14 -2.79 25.96
C SER A 261 8.96 -1.53 25.11
N GLU A 262 9.53 -1.52 23.89
CA GLU A 262 9.40 -0.40 22.96
C GLU A 262 8.00 -0.39 22.32
N VAL A 263 7.30 0.72 22.56
CA VAL A 263 5.92 0.96 22.12
C VAL A 263 5.69 2.40 21.64
N MET A 264 6.70 3.27 21.75
CA MET A 264 6.63 4.70 21.47
C MET A 264 7.23 5.03 20.10
N ASN A 265 8.36 4.40 19.74
CA ASN A 265 8.97 4.49 18.42
C ASN A 265 8.69 3.21 17.63
N TRP A 266 8.01 3.38 16.50
CA TRP A 266 7.53 2.34 15.60
C TRP A 266 7.73 2.75 14.14
N PRO A 267 9.00 2.78 13.69
CA PRO A 267 9.35 3.05 12.29
C PRO A 267 8.46 2.25 11.35
N THR A 268 7.86 2.95 10.38
CA THR A 268 6.80 2.40 9.54
C THR A 268 7.20 2.41 8.08
N TYR A 269 6.93 1.30 7.40
CA TYR A 269 7.38 1.07 6.05
C TYR A 269 6.25 0.59 5.14
N TYR A 270 6.24 1.12 3.91
CA TYR A 270 5.37 0.75 2.80
C TYR A 270 6.20 0.21 1.63
N PRO A 271 5.61 -0.50 0.66
CA PRO A 271 6.32 -0.92 -0.55
C PRO A 271 7.01 0.27 -1.24
N ASN A 272 8.24 0.09 -1.71
CA ASN A 272 9.10 1.15 -2.24
C ASN A 272 8.62 1.69 -3.60
N ASP A 273 7.77 0.96 -4.30
CA ASP A 273 7.11 1.37 -5.54
C ASP A 273 5.80 2.13 -5.33
N LEU A 274 5.24 2.12 -4.11
CA LEU A 274 4.07 2.91 -3.75
C LEU A 274 4.42 4.40 -3.71
N ASP A 275 3.70 5.23 -4.47
CA ASP A 275 3.92 6.67 -4.44
C ASP A 275 3.26 7.32 -3.21
N ILE A 276 3.57 8.60 -2.99
CA ILE A 276 3.05 9.35 -1.85
C ILE A 276 1.52 9.44 -1.85
N GLU A 277 0.88 9.54 -3.01
CA GLU A 277 -0.58 9.57 -3.11
C GLU A 277 -1.19 8.22 -2.69
N GLY A 278 -0.55 7.10 -3.04
CA GLY A 278 -0.88 5.77 -2.58
C GLY A 278 -0.72 5.60 -1.07
N ILE A 279 0.41 6.05 -0.51
CA ILE A 279 0.65 6.02 0.95
C ILE A 279 -0.43 6.81 1.69
N ILE A 280 -0.74 8.03 1.24
CA ILE A 280 -1.75 8.87 1.90
C ILE A 280 -3.14 8.22 1.80
N ARG A 281 -3.52 7.70 0.62
CA ARG A 281 -4.78 6.97 0.44
C ARG A 281 -4.90 5.82 1.44
N ASP A 282 -3.84 5.03 1.60
CA ASP A 282 -3.82 3.92 2.56
C ASP A 282 -3.96 4.41 4.00
N MET A 283 -3.17 5.43 4.38
CA MET A 283 -3.20 5.99 5.74
C MET A 283 -4.53 6.66 6.11
N LEU A 284 -5.28 7.18 5.13
CA LEU A 284 -6.61 7.76 5.32
C LEU A 284 -7.70 6.69 5.48
N ALA A 285 -7.49 5.48 4.97
CA ALA A 285 -8.38 4.34 5.19
C ALA A 285 -8.20 3.71 6.60
N HIS A 286 -7.17 4.12 7.33
CA HIS A 286 -6.82 3.65 8.68
C HIS A 286 -7.23 4.61 9.80
#